data_AF-A0A7S6MAC4-F1
#
_entry.id   AF-A0A7S6MAC4-F1
#
_cell.length_a   1.000
_cell.length_b   1.000
_cell.length_c   1.000
_cell.angle_alpha   90.00
_cell.angle_beta   90.00
_cell.angle_gamma   90.00
#
_symmetry.space_group_name_H-M   'P 1'
#
loop_
_entity.id
_entity.type
_entity.pdbx_description
1 polymer ?
#
loop_
_entity_poly.entity_id
_entity_poly.type
_entity_poly.pdbx_seq_one_letter_code
_entity_poly.pdbx_strand_id
1 'polypeptide(L)' 'MHHPKRVSRIKKLRQHGFRARMKTRKGRNIINRKRKMGRRLTAA' A
#
# COMPACT_ATOMS: atom_id res chain seq x y z
N MET A 1 -2.66 5.21 27.46
CA MET A 1 -3.50 5.35 26.24
C MET A 1 -3.47 4.05 25.43
N HIS A 2 -4.58 3.31 25.39
CA HIS A 2 -4.71 2.13 24.54
C HIS A 2 -4.76 2.58 23.07
N HIS A 3 -3.74 2.26 22.27
CA HIS A 3 -3.80 2.40 20.82
C HIS A 3 -4.16 1.03 20.23
N PRO A 4 -5.45 0.71 20.04
CA PRO A 4 -5.84 -0.57 19.47
C PRO A 4 -5.33 -0.65 18.03
N LYS A 5 -4.18 -1.28 17.83
CA LYS A 5 -3.73 -1.70 16.50
C LYS A 5 -4.61 -2.86 16.05
N ARG A 6 -5.78 -2.54 15.49
CA ARG A 6 -6.69 -3.53 14.91
C ARG A 6 -6.04 -4.14 13.65
N VAL A 7 -5.46 -5.33 13.79
CA VAL A 7 -4.74 -6.03 12.71
C VAL A 7 -5.65 -6.84 11.81
N SER A 8 -6.47 -6.17 11.00
CA SER A 8 -7.23 -6.87 9.94
C SER A 8 -6.40 -6.96 8.67
N ARG A 9 -5.92 -8.17 8.34
CA ARG A 9 -5.16 -8.46 7.10
C ARG A 9 -5.97 -8.11 5.85
N ILE A 10 -7.27 -8.42 5.85
CA ILE A 10 -8.18 -8.11 4.74
C ILE A 10 -8.29 -6.59 4.53
N LYS A 11 -8.50 -5.81 5.60
CA LYS A 11 -8.58 -4.35 5.50
C LYS A 11 -7.25 -3.74 5.03
N LYS A 12 -6.11 -4.24 5.53
CA LYS A 12 -4.78 -3.83 5.07
C LYS A 12 -4.61 -4.02 3.56
N LEU A 13 -4.96 -5.19 3.04
CA LEU A 13 -4.85 -5.49 1.61
C LEU A 13 -5.80 -4.64 0.75
N ARG A 14 -7.04 -4.44 1.20
CA ARG A 14 -8.02 -3.59 0.48
C ARG A 14 -7.57 -2.13 0.40
N GLN A 15 -6.94 -1.60 1.45
CA GLN A 15 -6.51 -0.20 1.51
C GLN A 15 -5.13 0.05 0.91
N HIS A 16 -4.18 -0.86 1.11
CA HIS A 16 -2.77 -0.64 0.80
C HIS A 16 -2.17 -1.64 -0.19
N GLY A 17 -2.91 -2.68 -0.55
CA GLY A 17 -2.47 -3.72 -1.47
C GLY A 17 -2.14 -3.19 -2.87
N PHE A 18 -1.39 -3.98 -3.63
CA PHE A 18 -0.98 -3.63 -5.00
C PHE A 18 -2.17 -3.23 -5.89
N ARG A 19 -3.24 -4.02 -5.88
CA ARG A 19 -4.46 -3.74 -6.64
C ARG A 19 -5.08 -2.39 -6.28
N ALA A 20 -5.11 -2.05 -4.99
CA ALA A 20 -5.61 -0.75 -4.51
C ALA A 20 -4.75 0.42 -5.02
N ARG A 21 -3.41 0.23 -5.09
CA ARG A 21 -2.50 1.23 -5.66
C ARG A 21 -2.67 1.37 -7.17
N MET A 22 -2.92 0.27 -7.90
CA MET A 22 -3.11 0.32 -9.35
C MET A 22 -4.43 0.96 -9.79
N LYS A 23 -5.48 0.93 -8.94
CA LYS A 23 -6.80 1.50 -9.25
C LYS A 23 -6.78 3.01 -9.52
N THR A 24 -5.83 3.76 -8.95
CA THR A 24 -5.82 5.23 -9.03
C THR A 24 -4.56 5.77 -9.70
N ARG A 25 -4.65 6.96 -10.33
CA ARG A 25 -3.47 7.66 -10.87
C ARG A 25 -2.42 7.91 -9.79
N LYS A 26 -2.83 8.45 -8.63
CA LYS A 26 -1.93 8.73 -7.50
C LYS A 26 -1.27 7.46 -6.96
N GLY A 27 -2.00 6.35 -6.88
CA GLY A 27 -1.43 5.07 -6.44
C GLY A 27 -0.37 4.51 -7.39
N ARG A 28 -0.58 4.62 -8.71
CA ARG A 28 0.45 4.28 -9.72
C ARG A 28 1.71 5.15 -9.58
N ASN A 29 1.56 6.44 -9.31
CA ASN A 29 2.70 7.34 -9.07
C ASN A 29 3.54 6.93 -7.84
N ILE A 30 2.90 6.42 -6.77
CA ILE A 30 3.61 5.91 -5.59
C ILE A 30 4.47 4.69 -5.95
N ILE A 31 3.91 3.77 -6.74
CA ILE A 31 4.64 2.58 -7.21
C ILE A 31 5.82 2.98 -8.10
N ASN A 32 5.62 3.91 -9.02
CA ASN A 32 6.69 4.40 -9.91
C ASN A 32 7.81 5.09 -9.12
N ARG A 33 7.47 5.86 -8.07
CA ARG A 33 8.48 6.45 -7.17
C ARG A 33 9.28 5.38 -6.43
N LYS A 34 8.62 4.33 -5.94
CA LYS A 34 9.30 3.20 -5.29
C LYS A 34 10.24 2.48 -6.26
N ARG A 35 9.82 2.25 -7.50
CA ARG A 35 10.66 1.68 -8.57
C ARG A 35 11.89 2.54 -8.84
N LYS A 36 11.71 3.86 -8.98
CA LYS A 36 12.82 4.80 -9.21
C LYS A 36 13.87 4.73 -8.10
N MET A 37 13.44 4.54 -6.86
CA MET A 37 14.34 4.39 -5.70
C MET A 37 14.89 2.96 -5.52
N GLY A 38 14.54 2.00 -6.39
CA GLY A 38 14.93 0.59 -6.23
C GLY A 38 14.25 -0.12 -5.04
N ARG A 39 13.16 0.43 -4.48
CA ARG A 39 12.46 -0.19 -3.35
C ARG A 39 11.56 -1.33 -3.83
N ARG A 40 11.60 -2.45 -3.10
CA ARG A 40 10.70 -3.59 -3.33
C ARG A 40 9.23 -3.14 -3.31
N LEU A 41 8.47 -3.64 -4.28
CA LEU A 41 7.06 -3.32 -4.48
C LEU A 41 6.16 -4.19 -3.62
N THR A 42 6.46 -4.30 -2.33
CA THR A 42 5.54 -4.89 -1.35
C THR A 42 4.44 -3.87 -1.08
N ALA A 43 3.44 -3.84 -1.95
CA ALA A 43 2.19 -3.15 -1.66
C ALA A 43 1.33 -4.13 -0.85
N ALA A 44 1.52 -4.03 0.47
CA ALA A 44 1.08 -4.87 1.60
C ALA A 44 2.16 -5.79 2.18
#